data_AF-A0A0G0KLN7-F1
#
_entry.id   AF-A0A0G0KLN7-F1
#
_cell.length_a   1.000
_cell.length_b   1.000
_cell.length_c   1.000
_cell.angle_alpha   90.00
_cell.angle_beta   90.00
_cell.angle_gamma   90.00
#
_symmetry.space_group_name_H-M   'P 1'
#
loop_
_entity.id
_entity.type
_entity.pdbx_description
1 polymer ?
#
loop_
_entity_poly.entity_id
_entity_poly.type
_entity_poly.pdbx_seq_one_letter_code
_entity_poly.pdbx_strand_id
1 'polypeptide(L)'
;MSPEQSAQIDALLERAEMDGSSKELMRSFFDSISGQPQFGKIISLFGRFPAVFENFCKCFSLKKEFLAKGKSEAEWNQFLSAEDEVLSKLE
;
A
#
# COMPACT_ATOMS: atom_id res chain seq x y z
N MET A 1 -0.51 17.73 1.39
CA MET A 1 -0.95 17.18 0.09
C MET A 1 -1.56 18.29 -0.76
N SER A 2 -1.27 18.33 -2.06
CA SER A 2 -1.92 19.28 -2.99
C SER A 2 -3.32 18.81 -3.41
N PRO A 3 -4.21 19.71 -3.88
CA PRO A 3 -5.52 19.32 -4.41
C PRO A 3 -5.43 18.31 -5.57
N GLU A 4 -4.43 18.46 -6.44
CA GLU A 4 -4.19 17.53 -7.54
C GLU A 4 -3.83 16.12 -7.06
N GLN A 5 -2.95 16.02 -6.05
CA GLN A 5 -2.58 14.73 -5.46
C GLN A 5 -3.78 14.07 -4.77
N SER A 6 -4.64 14.85 -4.11
CA SER A 6 -5.86 14.35 -3.51
C SER A 6 -6.78 13.72 -4.57
N ALA A 7 -7.04 14.44 -5.67
CA ALA A 7 -7.88 13.96 -6.75
C ALA A 7 -7.31 12.71 -7.43
N GLN A 8 -5.98 12.64 -7.58
CA GLN A 8 -5.32 11.43 -8.07
C GLN A 8 -5.56 10.25 -7.14
N ILE A 9 -5.42 10.42 -5.83
CA ILE A 9 -5.68 9.35 -4.85
C ILE A 9 -7.13 8.90 -4.88
N ASP A 10 -8.09 9.82 -4.97
CA ASP A 10 -9.51 9.46 -5.06
C ASP A 10 -9.79 8.60 -6.31
N ALA A 11 -9.24 8.99 -7.47
CA ALA A 11 -9.33 8.19 -8.69
C ALA A 11 -8.64 6.81 -8.57
N LEU A 12 -7.52 6.73 -7.84
CA LEU A 12 -6.85 5.46 -7.54
C LEU A 12 -7.71 4.55 -6.65
N LEU A 13 -8.36 5.10 -5.62
CA LEU A 13 -9.17 4.34 -4.68
C LEU A 13 -10.53 3.93 -5.28
N GLU A 14 -11.11 4.73 -6.17
CA GLU A 14 -12.35 4.38 -6.87
C GLU A 14 -12.20 3.08 -7.67
N ARG A 15 -11.11 2.95 -8.43
CA ARG A 15 -10.80 1.76 -9.24
C ARG A 15 -10.29 0.55 -8.45
N ALA A 16 -9.93 0.74 -7.17
CA ALA A 16 -9.42 -0.36 -6.35
C ALA A 16 -10.56 -1.32 -5.97
N GLU A 17 -10.34 -2.62 -6.18
CA GLU A 17 -11.20 -3.71 -5.70
C GLU A 17 -11.02 -3.91 -4.18
N MET A 18 -11.53 -2.96 -3.39
CA MET A 18 -11.41 -2.92 -1.94
C MET A 18 -12.76 -2.52 -1.33
N ASP A 19 -13.06 -2.99 -0.11
CA ASP A 19 -14.22 -2.51 0.64
C ASP A 19 -14.03 -1.04 1.10
N GLY A 20 -15.13 -0.38 1.48
CA GLY A 20 -15.10 1.02 1.92
C GLY A 20 -14.15 1.29 3.09
N SER A 21 -14.15 0.41 4.09
CA SER A 21 -13.25 0.53 5.27
C SER A 21 -11.77 0.48 4.87
N SER A 22 -11.44 -0.34 3.89
CA SER A 22 -10.07 -0.53 3.40
C SER A 22 -9.66 0.66 2.53
N LYS A 23 -10.58 1.25 1.76
CA LYS A 23 -10.33 2.50 1.04
C LYS A 23 -10.08 3.67 2.00
N GLU A 24 -10.84 3.78 3.09
CA GLU A 24 -10.64 4.80 4.13
C GLU A 24 -9.28 4.66 4.85
N LEU A 25 -8.90 3.42 5.20
CA LEU A 25 -7.60 3.14 5.80
C LEU A 25 -6.45 3.45 4.82
N MET A 26 -6.62 3.07 3.55
CA MET A 26 -5.64 3.37 2.50
C MET A 26 -5.50 4.88 2.27
N ARG A 27 -6.62 5.62 2.31
CA ARG A 27 -6.62 7.08 2.24
C ARG A 27 -5.87 7.69 3.41
N SER A 28 -6.15 7.23 4.63
CA SER A 28 -5.46 7.66 5.85
C SER A 28 -3.95 7.38 5.77
N PHE A 29 -3.55 6.24 5.19
CA PHE A 29 -2.15 5.94 4.92
C PHE A 29 -1.52 6.97 3.98
N PHE A 30 -2.16 7.27 2.83
CA PHE A 30 -1.65 8.29 1.92
C PHE A 30 -1.53 9.67 2.56
N ASP A 31 -2.51 10.06 3.37
CA ASP A 31 -2.48 11.32 4.12
C ASP A 31 -1.27 11.36 5.06
N SER A 32 -0.99 10.26 5.78
CA SER A 32 0.13 10.14 6.72
C SER A 32 1.50 10.26 6.06
N ILE A 33 1.64 9.80 4.81
CA ILE A 33 2.90 9.86 4.06
C ILE A 33 2.98 11.06 3.11
N SER A 34 1.94 11.92 3.07
CA SER A 34 1.85 13.00 2.08
C SER A 34 2.93 14.09 2.21
N GLY A 35 3.59 14.18 3.37
CA GLY A 35 4.73 15.06 3.61
C GLY A 35 6.08 14.51 3.12
N GLN A 36 6.14 13.24 2.68
CA GLN A 36 7.37 12.63 2.23
C GLN A 36 7.83 13.23 0.89
N PRO A 37 9.14 13.54 0.70
CA PRO A 37 9.62 14.16 -0.54
C PRO A 37 9.30 13.38 -1.82
N GLN A 38 9.19 12.05 -1.71
CA GLN A 38 8.92 11.17 -2.84
C GLN A 38 7.42 10.95 -3.10
N PHE A 39 6.53 11.47 -2.26
CA PHE A 39 5.09 11.17 -2.32
C PHE A 39 4.48 11.47 -3.69
N GLY A 40 4.76 12.63 -4.28
CA GLY A 40 4.26 12.98 -5.62
C GLY A 40 4.71 11.99 -6.71
N LYS A 41 5.93 11.44 -6.59
CA LYS A 41 6.43 10.42 -7.53
C LYS A 41 5.71 9.09 -7.34
N ILE A 42 5.41 8.71 -6.09
CA ILE A 42 4.67 7.48 -5.78
C ILE A 42 3.26 7.54 -6.40
N ILE A 43 2.53 8.63 -6.19
CA ILE A 43 1.18 8.80 -6.76
C ILE A 43 1.22 8.80 -8.29
N SER A 44 2.19 9.48 -8.89
CA SER A 44 2.40 9.45 -10.34
C SER A 44 2.70 8.04 -10.86
N LEU A 45 3.53 7.27 -10.16
CA LEU A 45 3.84 5.88 -10.51
C LEU A 45 2.60 5.00 -10.47
N PHE A 46 1.78 5.10 -9.41
CA PHE A 46 0.52 4.36 -9.30
C PHE A 46 -0.48 4.76 -10.39
N GLY A 47 -0.52 6.03 -10.79
CA GLY A 47 -1.33 6.49 -11.92
C GLY A 47 -0.89 5.87 -13.25
N ARG A 48 0.43 5.85 -13.50
CA ARG A 48 1.03 5.36 -14.76
C ARG A 48 1.05 3.83 -14.88
N PHE A 49 1.16 3.12 -13.77
CA PHE A 49 1.29 1.66 -13.74
C PHE A 49 0.22 1.04 -12.82
N PRO A 50 -1.00 0.80 -13.34
CA PRO A 50 -2.10 0.25 -12.56
C PRO A 50 -1.75 -1.05 -11.83
N ALA A 51 -1.02 -1.96 -12.49
CA ALA A 51 -0.58 -3.22 -11.89
C ALA A 51 0.27 -3.03 -10.61
N VAL A 52 1.06 -1.96 -10.54
CA VAL A 52 1.85 -1.67 -9.32
C VAL A 52 0.93 -1.24 -8.19
N PHE A 53 -0.06 -0.41 -8.48
CA PHE A 53 -1.06 0.00 -7.51
C PHE A 53 -1.93 -1.18 -7.04
N GLU A 54 -2.35 -2.06 -7.95
CA GLU A 54 -3.10 -3.28 -7.61
C GLU A 54 -2.29 -4.19 -6.69
N ASN A 55 -1.00 -4.41 -6.98
CA ASN A 55 -0.13 -5.19 -6.11
C ASN A 55 0.05 -4.51 -4.74
N PHE A 56 0.18 -3.19 -4.71
CA PHE A 56 0.22 -2.44 -3.47
C PHE A 56 -1.06 -2.63 -2.63
N CYS A 57 -2.24 -2.55 -3.25
CA CYS A 57 -3.52 -2.84 -2.60
C CYS A 57 -3.58 -4.28 -2.06
N LYS A 58 -3.12 -5.27 -2.82
CA LYS A 58 -3.06 -6.67 -2.36
C LYS A 58 -2.16 -6.82 -1.14
N CYS A 59 -0.96 -6.25 -1.16
CA CYS A 59 -0.05 -6.27 -0.02
C CYS A 59 -0.67 -5.59 1.22
N PHE A 60 -1.36 -4.47 1.01
CA PHE A 60 -2.05 -3.76 2.08
C PHE A 60 -3.16 -4.61 2.71
N SER A 61 -3.98 -5.27 1.90
CA SER A 61 -5.03 -6.18 2.38
C SER A 61 -4.45 -7.36 3.16
N LEU A 62 -3.36 -7.97 2.67
CA LEU A 62 -2.67 -9.05 3.38
C LEU A 62 -2.15 -8.59 4.75
N LYS A 63 -1.53 -7.40 4.83
CA LYS A 63 -1.06 -6.83 6.10
C LYS A 63 -2.25 -6.56 7.04
N LYS A 64 -3.35 -6.00 6.53
CA LYS A 64 -4.58 -5.76 7.31
C LYS A 64 -5.11 -7.07 7.92
N GLU A 65 -5.25 -8.12 7.12
CA GLU A 65 -5.72 -9.43 7.58
C GLU A 65 -4.76 -10.08 8.58
N PHE A 66 -3.45 -9.92 8.37
CA PHE A 66 -2.44 -10.43 9.29
C PHE A 66 -2.56 -9.78 10.67
N LEU A 67 -2.69 -8.45 10.72
CA LEU A 67 -2.87 -7.69 11.97
C LEU A 67 -4.23 -7.98 12.63
N ALA A 68 -5.29 -8.16 11.84
CA ALA A 68 -6.62 -8.51 12.35
C ALA A 68 -6.66 -9.86 13.09
N LYS A 69 -5.70 -10.75 12.80
CA LYS A 69 -5.51 -12.02 13.54
C LYS A 69 -4.77 -11.85 14.87
N GLY A 70 -4.53 -10.62 15.32
CA GLY A 70 -3.84 -10.31 16.57
C GLY A 70 -2.31 -10.41 16.48
N LYS A 71 -1.77 -10.57 15.28
CA LYS A 71 -0.32 -10.59 15.06
C LYS A 71 0.25 -9.18 15.05
N SER A 72 1.50 -9.05 15.46
CA SER A 72 2.22 -7.80 15.56
C SER A 72 2.93 -7.39 14.26
N GLU A 73 3.30 -6.12 14.16
CA GLU A 73 4.16 -5.64 13.08
C GLU A 73 5.54 -6.28 13.07
N ALA A 74 6.07 -6.64 14.25
CA ALA A 74 7.35 -7.36 14.36
C ALA A 74 7.26 -8.75 13.70
N GLU A 75 6.17 -9.49 13.94
CA GLU A 75 5.92 -10.79 13.30
C GLU A 75 5.73 -10.66 11.79
N TRP A 76 5.11 -9.57 11.32
CA TRP A 76 4.99 -9.28 9.89
C TRP A 76 6.36 -9.10 9.25
N ASN A 77 7.24 -8.29 9.87
CA ASN A 77 8.58 -8.05 9.34
C ASN A 77 9.43 -9.33 9.37
N GLN A 78 9.30 -10.16 10.41
CA GLN A 78 9.97 -11.47 10.46
C GLN A 78 9.52 -12.39 9.32
N PHE A 79 8.22 -12.42 9.01
CA PHE A 79 7.69 -13.19 7.88
C PHE A 79 8.30 -12.70 6.55
N LEU A 80 8.34 -11.39 6.33
CA LEU A 80 8.94 -10.81 5.12
C LEU A 80 10.44 -11.13 5.01
N SER A 81 11.20 -11.07 6.10
CA SER A 81 12.62 -11.43 6.10
C SER A 81 12.86 -12.89 5.74
N ALA A 82 12.01 -13.81 6.21
CA ALA A 82 12.13 -15.22 5.85
C ALA A 82 11.85 -15.47 4.36
N GLU A 83 10.88 -14.77 3.77
CA GLU A 83 10.58 -14.84 2.33
C GLU A 83 11.72 -14.27 1.48
N ASP A 84 12.34 -13.16 1.90
CA ASP A 84 13.48 -12.54 1.22
C ASP A 84 14.72 -13.46 1.21
N GLU A 85 14.97 -14.17 2.31
CA GLU A 85 16.01 -15.21 2.39
C GLU A 85 15.75 -16.42 1.48
N VAL A 86 14.49 -16.71 1.15
CA VAL A 86 14.14 -17.79 0.22
C VAL A 86 14.32 -17.32 -1.23
N LEU A 87 13.86 -16.11 -1.55
CA LEU A 87 13.99 -15.54 -2.89
C LEU A 87 15.45 -15.30 -3.29
N SER A 88 16.27 -14.78 -2.38
CA SER A 88 17.71 -14.57 -2.61
C SER A 88 18.52 -15.87 -2.81
N LYS A 89 17.96 -17.03 -2.48
CA LYS A 89 18.57 -18.36 -2.77
C LYS A 89 18.14 -18.93 -4.11
N LEU A 90 17.17 -18.32 -4.78
CA LEU A 90 16.67 -18.72 -6.11
C LEU A 90 17.28 -17.88 -7.24
N GLU A 91 17.94 -16.76 -6.91
CA GLU A 91 18.77 -15.93 -7.81
C GLU A 91 20.24 -16.39 -7.83
#